data_AF-A0A164QMC0-F1
#
_entry.id   AF-A0A164QMC0-F1
#
_cell.length_a   1.000
_cell.length_b   1.000
_cell.length_c   1.000
_cell.angle_alpha   90.00
_cell.angle_beta   90.00
_cell.angle_gamma   90.00
#
_symmetry.space_group_name_H-M   'P 1'
#
loop_
_entity.id
_entity.type
_entity.pdbx_description
1 polymer ?
#
loop_
_entity_poly.entity_id
_entity_poly.type
_entity_poly.pdbx_seq_one_letter_code
_entity_poly.pdbx_strand_id
1 'polypeptide(L)'
;YGRTLQCRTGHAFIGEYYADFVRTETTDCPCGEHFQTRAHIIQECPLFEEHREILRTYDRDLSLQRLLGESDGIEALAEFIRRSDAFAK
;
A
#
# COMPACT_ATOMS: atom_id res chain seq x y z
N TYR A 1 -2.01 -9.21 -9.86
CA TYR A 1 -1.42 -9.75 -8.62
C TYR A 1 0.06 -9.42 -8.38
N GLY A 2 0.90 -9.09 -9.39
CA GLY A 2 2.33 -8.81 -9.15
C GLY A 2 2.58 -7.74 -8.06
N ARG A 3 1.94 -6.57 -8.19
CA ARG A 3 2.01 -5.49 -7.18
C ARG A 3 1.42 -5.89 -5.82
N THR A 4 0.37 -6.70 -5.80
CA THR A 4 -0.20 -7.26 -4.57
C THR A 4 0.84 -8.09 -3.82
N LEU A 5 1.56 -8.97 -4.53
CA LEU A 5 2.63 -9.78 -3.95
C LEU A 5 3.78 -8.90 -3.43
N GLN A 6 4.23 -7.93 -4.23
CA GLN A 6 5.26 -6.97 -3.83
C GLN A 6 4.88 -6.20 -2.56
N CYS A 7 3.65 -5.69 -2.47
CA CYS A 7 3.12 -5.04 -1.28
C CYS A 7 3.17 -5.97 -0.06
N ARG A 8 2.74 -7.23 -0.21
CA ARG A 8 2.75 -8.20 0.89
C ARG A 8 4.16 -8.54 1.38
N THR A 9 5.12 -8.68 0.47
CA THR A 9 6.52 -9.00 0.83
C THR A 9 7.37 -7.78 1.17
N GLY A 10 6.82 -6.56 1.11
CA GLY A 10 7.58 -5.33 1.35
C GLY A 10 8.55 -4.95 0.23
N HIS A 11 8.42 -5.57 -0.96
CA HIS A 11 9.24 -5.30 -2.14
C HIS A 11 8.49 -4.44 -3.17
N ALA A 12 7.68 -3.50 -2.68
CA ALA A 12 6.91 -2.57 -3.49
C ALA A 12 7.70 -1.28 -3.74
N PHE A 13 7.27 -0.49 -4.73
CA PHE A 13 7.83 0.84 -5.00
C PHE A 13 7.39 1.84 -3.94
N ILE A 14 7.96 1.73 -2.74
CA ILE A 14 7.69 2.59 -1.59
C ILE A 14 8.97 2.99 -0.86
N GLY A 15 8.88 4.07 -0.08
CA GLY A 15 10.00 4.60 0.71
C GLY A 15 10.69 3.56 1.60
N GLU A 16 9.94 2.66 2.25
CA GLU A 16 10.51 1.54 3.01
C GLU A 16 11.47 0.68 2.18
N TYR A 17 11.08 0.33 0.94
CA TYR A 17 11.92 -0.46 0.05
C TYR A 17 13.13 0.35 -0.46
N TYR A 18 12.93 1.62 -0.80
CA TYR A 18 14.01 2.47 -1.30
C TYR A 18 15.08 2.76 -0.25
N ALA A 19 14.69 2.95 1.01
CA ALA A 19 15.63 3.15 2.12
C ALA A 19 16.63 1.99 2.26
N ASP A 20 16.15 0.76 2.08
CA ASP A 20 16.95 -0.46 2.25
C ASP A 20 17.74 -0.82 0.97
N PHE A 21 17.10 -0.71 -0.20
CA PHE A 21 17.62 -1.33 -1.43
C PHE A 21 17.98 -0.33 -2.55
N VAL A 22 17.45 0.90 -2.53
CA VAL A 22 17.62 1.88 -3.62
C VAL A 22 17.82 3.30 -3.07
N ARG A 23 18.93 3.52 -2.35
CA ARG A 23 19.23 4.77 -1.62
C ARG A 23 19.32 6.05 -2.47
N THR A 24 19.22 5.94 -3.79
CA THR A 24 19.18 7.06 -4.73
C THR A 24 17.75 7.58 -4.97
N GLU A 25 16.73 6.78 -4.66
CA GLU A 25 15.33 7.15 -4.81
C GLU A 25 14.84 7.89 -3.54
N THR A 26 13.84 8.75 -3.69
CA THR A 26 13.24 9.46 -2.55
C THR A 26 12.41 8.51 -1.69
N THR A 27 12.47 8.68 -0.38
CA THR A 27 11.60 7.95 0.57
C THR A 27 10.29 8.67 0.85
N ASP A 28 10.18 9.92 0.43
CA ASP A 28 9.02 10.77 0.64
C ASP A 28 7.84 10.28 -0.21
N CYS A 29 6.64 10.36 0.36
CA CYS A 29 5.41 10.17 -0.39
C CYS A 29 5.06 11.45 -1.16
N PRO A 30 4.55 11.36 -2.41
CA PRO A 30 4.06 12.54 -3.14
C PRO A 30 2.94 13.31 -2.44
N CYS A 31 2.29 12.71 -1.43
CA CYS A 31 1.30 13.38 -0.59
C CYS A 31 1.91 14.37 0.43
N GLY A 32 3.24 14.42 0.55
CA GLY A 32 3.96 15.25 1.51
C GLY A 32 4.40 14.53 2.79
N GLU A 33 4.09 13.23 2.95
CA GLU A 33 4.60 12.43 4.06
C GLU A 33 6.09 12.13 3.86
N HIS A 34 6.92 12.36 4.89
CA HIS A 34 8.39 12.21 4.77
C HIS A 34 8.86 10.76 4.64
N PHE A 35 8.04 9.80 5.04
CA PHE A 35 8.40 8.39 4.92
C PHE A 35 7.23 7.55 4.46
N GLN A 36 7.30 7.15 3.19
CA GLN A 36 6.26 6.36 2.57
C GLN A 36 6.37 4.89 2.99
N THR A 37 5.54 4.52 3.96
CA THR A 37 5.37 3.12 4.40
C THR A 37 4.18 2.46 3.72
N ARG A 38 4.15 1.12 3.75
CA ARG A 38 2.97 0.35 3.36
C ARG A 38 1.76 0.70 4.23
N ALA A 39 1.98 0.89 5.54
CA ALA A 39 0.94 1.30 6.48
C ALA A 39 0.32 2.64 6.04
N HIS A 40 1.16 3.63 5.78
CA HIS A 40 0.76 4.94 5.28
C HIS A 40 -0.11 4.82 4.02
N ILE A 41 0.35 4.11 2.98
CA ILE A 41 -0.40 3.97 1.71
C ILE A 41 -1.79 3.37 1.93
N ILE A 42 -1.86 2.30 2.73
CA ILE A 42 -3.10 1.54 2.96
C ILE A 42 -4.07 2.32 3.87
N GLN A 43 -3.56 2.92 4.95
CA GLN A 43 -4.39 3.40 6.05
C GLN A 43 -4.62 4.92 6.05
N GLU A 44 -3.66 5.71 5.56
CA GLU A 44 -3.59 7.14 5.89
C GLU A 44 -3.45 8.04 4.65
N CYS A 45 -2.78 7.58 3.60
CA CYS A 45 -2.35 8.41 2.49
C CYS A 45 -3.56 9.08 1.79
N PRO A 46 -3.62 10.41 1.75
CA PRO A 46 -4.78 11.11 1.20
C PRO A 46 -4.94 10.90 -0.31
N LEU A 47 -3.86 10.58 -1.03
CA LEU A 47 -3.89 10.29 -2.48
C LEU A 47 -4.77 9.08 -2.83
N PHE A 48 -4.99 8.19 -1.86
CA PHE A 48 -5.74 6.94 -2.08
C PHE A 48 -7.05 6.87 -1.30
N GLU A 49 -7.48 7.98 -0.68
CA GLU A 49 -8.71 8.01 0.13
C GLU A 49 -9.96 7.64 -0.69
N GLU A 50 -10.06 8.11 -1.94
CA GLU A 50 -11.19 7.80 -2.83
C GLU A 50 -11.40 6.28 -3.01
N HIS A 51 -10.31 5.52 -3.03
CA HIS A 51 -10.34 4.07 -3.25
C HIS A 51 -10.31 3.26 -1.94
N ARG A 52 -10.09 3.92 -0.79
CA ARG A 52 -9.91 3.25 0.51
C ARG A 52 -11.18 2.55 1.00
N GLU A 53 -12.36 2.96 0.52
CA GLU A 53 -13.62 2.26 0.82
C GLU A 53 -13.62 0.80 0.34
N ILE A 54 -12.84 0.44 -0.68
CA ILE A 54 -12.66 -0.95 -1.11
C ILE A 54 -12.10 -1.79 0.05
N LEU A 55 -11.10 -1.24 0.76
CA LEU A 55 -10.48 -1.91 1.89
C LEU A 55 -11.38 -1.87 3.13
N ARG A 56 -12.05 -0.74 3.39
CA ARG A 56 -12.98 -0.56 4.53
C ARG A 56 -14.22 -1.46 4.43
N THR A 57 -14.61 -1.85 3.22
CA THR A 57 -15.70 -2.82 3.01
C THR A 57 -15.34 -4.20 3.57
N TYR A 58 -14.07 -4.59 3.48
CA TYR A 58 -13.57 -5.84 4.07
C TYR A 58 -13.23 -5.67 5.56
N ASP A 59 -12.49 -4.61 5.92
CA ASP A 59 -12.09 -4.34 7.31
C ASP A 59 -12.08 -2.84 7.60
N ARG A 60 -13.02 -2.38 8.45
CA ARG A 60 -13.17 -0.97 8.80
C ARG A 60 -11.95 -0.41 9.54
N ASP A 61 -11.24 -1.25 10.28
CA ASP A 61 -10.03 -0.88 11.03
C ASP A 61 -8.77 -0.92 10.15
N LEU A 62 -8.90 -1.39 8.90
CA LEU A 62 -7.81 -1.51 7.94
C LEU A 62 -6.60 -2.26 8.50
N SER A 63 -6.82 -3.36 9.22
CA SER A 63 -5.75 -4.14 9.83
C SER A 63 -4.80 -4.69 8.77
N LEU A 64 -3.54 -4.25 8.81
CA LEU A 64 -2.51 -4.75 7.90
C LEU A 64 -2.34 -6.26 8.00
N GLN A 65 -2.45 -6.83 9.21
CA GLN A 65 -2.34 -8.27 9.39
C GLN A 65 -3.42 -9.02 8.60
N ARG A 66 -4.65 -8.52 8.63
CA ARG A 66 -5.80 -9.15 7.97
C ARG A 66 -5.75 -8.91 6.45
N LEU A 67 -5.58 -7.66 6.03
CA LEU A 67 -5.48 -7.26 4.62
C LEU A 67 -4.34 -7.97 3.87
N LEU A 68 -3.22 -8.25 4.55
CA LEU A 68 -2.05 -8.90 3.92
C LEU A 68 -2.00 -10.43 4.13
N GLY A 69 -2.76 -10.94 5.11
CA GLY A 69 -2.68 -12.33 5.57
C GLY A 69 -3.88 -13.21 5.18
N GLU A 70 -5.08 -12.66 5.13
CA GLU A 70 -6.31 -13.40 4.83
C GLU A 70 -6.64 -13.35 3.33
N SER A 71 -7.17 -14.45 2.77
CA SER A 71 -7.49 -14.55 1.35
C SER A 71 -8.40 -13.43 0.86
N ASP A 72 -9.49 -13.16 1.57
CA ASP A 72 -10.45 -12.09 1.23
C ASP A 72 -9.82 -10.69 1.36
N GLY A 73 -8.93 -10.50 2.34
CA GLY A 73 -8.16 -9.28 2.50
C GLY A 73 -7.17 -9.05 1.35
N ILE A 74 -6.54 -10.12 0.85
CA ILE A 74 -5.63 -10.08 -0.29
C ILE A 74 -6.38 -9.73 -1.58
N GLU A 75 -7.60 -10.25 -1.76
CA GLU A 75 -8.46 -9.87 -2.89
C GLU A 75 -8.90 -8.41 -2.81
N ALA A 76 -9.32 -7.93 -1.62
CA ALA A 76 -9.64 -6.52 -1.40
C ALA A 76 -8.42 -5.61 -1.69
N LEU A 77 -7.23 -6.01 -1.25
CA LEU A 77 -5.99 -5.30 -1.55
C LEU A 77 -5.66 -5.32 -3.04
N ALA A 78 -5.84 -6.45 -3.73
CA ALA A 78 -5.63 -6.54 -5.16
C ALA A 78 -6.56 -5.61 -5.94
N GLU A 79 -7.83 -5.54 -5.54
CA GLU A 79 -8.80 -4.62 -6.12
C GLU A 79 -8.44 -3.15 -5.85
N PHE A 80 -8.06 -2.82 -4.61
CA PHE A 80 -7.58 -1.49 -4.26
C PHE A 80 -6.41 -1.06 -5.15
N ILE A 81 -5.35 -1.88 -5.25
CA ILE A 81 -4.16 -1.60 -6.07
C ILE A 81 -4.53 -1.43 -7.55
N ARG A 82 -5.48 -2.24 -8.04
CA ARG A 82 -5.92 -2.16 -9.43
C ARG A 82 -6.67 -0.86 -9.74
N ARG A 83 -7.44 -0.34 -8.77
CA ARG A 83 -8.26 0.87 -8.94
C ARG A 83 -7.49 2.15 -8.68
N SER A 84 -6.60 2.13 -7.69
CA SER A 84 -5.87 3.31 -7.22
C SER A 84 -4.51 3.50 -7.87
N ASP A 85 -4.03 2.48 -8.58
CA ASP A 85 -2.67 2.40 -9.11
C ASP A 85 -1.57 2.49 -8.02
N ALA A 86 -1.94 2.28 -6.76
CA ALA A 86 -0.99 2.30 -5.64
C ALA A 86 0.17 1.30 -5.86
N PHE A 87 1.32 1.63 -5.29
CA PHE A 87 2.55 0.85 -5.43
C PHE A 87 3.05 0.72 -6.89
N ALA A 88 2.63 1.60 -7.81
CA ALA A 88 3.31 1.84 -9.08
C ALA A 88 4.64 2.59 -8.86
N LYS A 89 5.55 2.51 -9.84
CA LYS A 89 6.74 3.38 -9.89
C LYS A 89 6.38 4.70 -10.59
#